data_AF-A0A935TU16-F1
#
_entry.id   AF-A0A935TU16-F1
#
_cell.length_a   1.000
_cell.length_b   1.000
_cell.length_c   1.000
_cell.angle_alpha   90.00
_cell.angle_beta   90.00
_cell.angle_gamma   90.00
#
_symmetry.space_group_name_H-M   'P 1'
#
loop_
_entity.id
_entity.type
_entity.pdbx_description
1 polymer ?
#
loop_
_entity_poly.entity_id
_entity_poly.type
_entity_poly.pdbx_seq_one_letter_code
_entity_poly.pdbx_strand_id
1 'polypeptide(L)'
;MSTDCQPPAASTTAAIEVSPPFNKRRLDRIDEPARPLGAKRAALQLRRQSAPLAAEAKAQRRGTGERTLASRDATVAFALRATAFGLLIERTQRQAVGTRLVQTMVFEDQPTFDRWCDSEPMRFEDPMLYDRLRREGHEALGGQR
;
A
#
# COMPACT_ATOMS: atom_id res chain seq x y z
N MET A 1 -45.51 14.47 -38.98
CA MET A 1 -45.52 13.04 -39.36
C MET A 1 -44.42 12.36 -38.56
N SER A 2 -44.82 11.73 -37.46
CA SER A 2 -43.95 10.99 -36.54
C SER A 2 -43.35 9.76 -37.22
N THR A 3 -42.10 9.46 -36.89
CA THR A 3 -41.62 8.08 -36.87
C THR A 3 -40.73 7.90 -35.65
N ASP A 4 -41.25 7.07 -34.74
CA ASP A 4 -40.71 6.61 -33.48
C ASP A 4 -39.24 6.16 -33.53
N CYS A 5 -38.50 6.54 -32.48
CA CYS A 5 -37.24 5.90 -32.11
C CYS A 5 -37.56 4.65 -31.27
N GLN A 6 -37.44 3.47 -31.88
CA GLN A 6 -37.57 2.19 -31.18
C GLN A 6 -36.19 1.69 -30.72
N PRO A 7 -35.96 1.48 -29.41
CA PRO A 7 -34.74 0.82 -28.95
C PRO A 7 -34.85 -0.71 -29.19
N PRO A 8 -33.75 -1.39 -29.57
CA PRO A 8 -33.76 -2.83 -29.73
C PRO A 8 -33.92 -3.51 -28.36
N ALA A 9 -34.78 -4.54 -28.36
CA ALA A 9 -35.13 -5.35 -27.20
C ALA A 9 -33.89 -5.99 -26.56
N ALA A 10 -33.89 -6.01 -25.22
CA ALA A 10 -32.87 -6.64 -24.39
C ALA A 10 -32.63 -8.10 -24.83
N SER A 11 -31.38 -8.41 -25.20
CA SER A 11 -30.94 -9.79 -25.37
C SER A 11 -31.16 -10.55 -24.07
N THR A 12 -32.01 -11.55 -24.15
CA THR A 12 -32.30 -12.54 -23.12
C THR A 12 -30.98 -13.04 -22.54
N THR A 13 -30.71 -12.70 -21.28
CA THR A 13 -29.58 -13.25 -20.54
C THR A 13 -29.89 -14.73 -20.34
N ALA A 14 -29.31 -15.60 -21.18
CA ALA A 14 -29.34 -17.02 -20.92
C ALA A 14 -28.70 -17.22 -19.54
N ALA A 15 -29.51 -17.60 -18.56
CA ALA A 15 -29.03 -18.00 -17.25
C ALA A 15 -28.09 -19.19 -17.49
N ILE A 16 -26.79 -18.96 -17.33
CA ILE A 16 -25.81 -20.03 -17.27
C ILE A 16 -26.10 -20.72 -15.93
N GLU A 17 -26.96 -21.74 -15.96
CA GLU A 17 -27.04 -22.70 -14.87
C GLU A 17 -25.71 -23.44 -14.82
N VAL A 18 -24.80 -22.92 -14.00
CA VAL A 18 -23.61 -23.65 -13.58
C VAL A 18 -24.08 -24.74 -12.62
N SER A 19 -24.42 -25.89 -13.16
CA SER A 19 -24.61 -27.11 -12.38
C SER A 19 -23.37 -27.30 -11.49
N PRO A 20 -23.50 -27.40 -10.16
CA PRO A 20 -22.34 -27.62 -9.32
C PRO A 20 -21.82 -29.02 -9.63
N PRO A 21 -20.53 -29.20 -9.98
CA PRO A 21 -19.97 -30.53 -9.92
C PRO A 21 -19.95 -30.92 -8.44
N PHE A 22 -20.88 -31.78 -8.03
CA PHE A 22 -20.84 -32.51 -6.77
C PHE A 22 -19.67 -33.50 -6.78
N ASN A 23 -18.45 -32.98 -6.84
CA ASN A 23 -17.27 -33.69 -6.39
C ASN A 23 -16.88 -33.01 -5.08
N LYS A 24 -16.89 -33.78 -4.00
CA LYS A 24 -16.40 -33.38 -2.68
C LYS A 24 -14.94 -32.94 -2.85
N ARG A 25 -14.70 -31.66 -3.14
CA ARG A 25 -13.37 -31.07 -3.09
C ARG A 25 -12.88 -31.30 -1.67
N ARG A 26 -11.79 -32.05 -1.54
CA ARG A 26 -11.13 -32.26 -0.26
C ARG A 26 -10.77 -30.86 0.25
N LEU A 27 -11.44 -30.42 1.33
CA LEU A 27 -11.18 -29.12 1.95
C LEU A 27 -9.66 -29.01 2.19
N ASP A 28 -9.04 -28.01 1.58
CA ASP A 28 -7.64 -27.76 1.87
C ASP A 28 -7.56 -27.22 3.30
N ARG A 29 -6.50 -27.60 4.01
CA ARG A 29 -6.24 -27.12 5.37
C ARG A 29 -6.06 -25.59 5.40
N ILE A 30 -5.78 -24.99 4.25
CA ILE A 30 -5.68 -23.54 4.06
C ILE A 30 -7.07 -22.88 4.08
N ASP A 31 -8.11 -23.60 3.65
CA ASP A 31 -9.50 -23.12 3.63
C ASP A 31 -10.18 -23.29 5.01
N GLU A 32 -9.57 -24.04 5.93
CA GLU A 32 -10.06 -24.14 7.31
C GLU A 32 -9.93 -22.80 8.04
N PRO A 33 -10.93 -22.41 8.87
CA PRO A 33 -10.85 -21.18 9.63
C PRO A 33 -9.65 -21.20 10.57
N ALA A 34 -8.91 -20.09 10.59
CA ALA A 34 -7.74 -19.96 11.44
C ALA A 34 -8.08 -20.24 12.91
N ARG A 35 -7.27 -21.08 13.57
CA ARG A 35 -7.46 -21.42 14.99
C ARG A 35 -7.46 -20.14 15.85
N PRO A 36 -8.43 -19.98 16.76
CA PRO A 36 -8.49 -18.79 17.61
C PRO A 36 -7.23 -18.65 18.48
N LEU A 37 -6.69 -17.43 18.54
CA LEU A 37 -5.45 -17.11 19.25
C LEU A 37 -5.58 -17.11 20.79
N GLY A 38 -6.81 -17.18 21.32
CA GLY A 38 -7.08 -17.22 22.77
C GLY A 38 -6.38 -16.11 23.55
N ALA A 39 -5.85 -16.42 24.73
CA ALA A 39 -5.14 -15.48 25.60
C ALA A 39 -3.90 -14.83 24.95
N LYS A 40 -3.34 -15.44 23.89
CA LYS A 40 -2.19 -14.87 23.14
C LYS A 40 -2.60 -13.71 22.22
N ARG A 41 -3.91 -13.47 22.01
CA ARG A 41 -4.42 -12.37 21.17
C ARG A 41 -3.98 -11.00 21.69
N ALA A 42 -4.11 -10.75 22.98
CA ALA A 42 -3.73 -9.46 23.59
C ALA A 42 -2.22 -9.20 23.48
N ALA A 43 -1.39 -10.21 23.77
CA ALA A 43 0.06 -10.11 23.62
C ALA A 43 0.48 -9.86 22.16
N LEU A 44 -0.20 -10.50 21.19
CA LEU A 44 0.06 -10.26 19.77
C LEU A 44 -0.38 -8.86 19.34
N GLN A 45 -1.50 -8.34 19.84
CA GLN A 45 -1.96 -6.97 19.57
C GLN A 45 -0.97 -5.95 20.13
N LEU A 46 -0.48 -6.14 21.36
CA LEU A 46 0.52 -5.26 21.97
C LEU A 46 1.84 -5.26 21.17
N ARG A 47 2.28 -6.44 20.70
CA ARG A 47 3.46 -6.54 19.80
C ARG A 47 3.24 -5.84 18.46
N ARG A 48 2.03 -5.87 17.90
CA ARG A 48 1.72 -5.16 16.64
C ARG A 48 1.76 -3.64 16.83
N GLN A 49 1.33 -3.15 17.99
CA GLN A 49 1.39 -1.73 18.35
C GLN A 49 2.83 -1.24 18.57
N SER A 50 3.74 -2.08 19.07
CA SER A 50 5.15 -1.72 19.30
C SER A 50 6.10 -2.01 18.12
N ALA A 51 5.64 -2.78 17.13
CA ALA A 51 6.39 -3.06 15.89
C ALA A 51 6.80 -1.84 15.05
N PRO A 52 6.08 -0.68 15.01
CA PRO A 52 6.54 0.51 14.30
C PRO A 52 7.88 1.01 14.85
N LEU A 53 8.00 1.17 16.17
CA LEU A 53 9.21 1.65 16.85
C LEU A 53 10.42 0.74 16.59
N ALA A 54 10.20 -0.58 16.57
CA ALA A 54 11.28 -1.55 16.29
C ALA A 54 11.72 -1.58 14.82
N ALA A 55 10.81 -1.28 13.89
CA ALA A 55 11.12 -1.20 12.46
C ALA A 55 11.90 0.09 12.14
N GLU A 56 11.53 1.22 12.72
CA GLU A 56 12.25 2.50 12.60
C GLU A 56 13.69 2.38 13.12
N ALA A 57 13.88 1.78 14.29
CA ALA A 57 15.21 1.52 14.85
C ALA A 57 16.08 0.58 13.97
N LYS A 58 15.44 -0.29 13.18
CA LYS A 58 16.14 -1.20 12.26
C LYS A 58 16.43 -0.56 10.90
N ALA A 59 15.55 0.32 10.42
CA ALA A 59 15.74 1.10 9.20
C ALA A 59 16.88 2.13 9.35
N GLN A 60 17.00 2.75 10.53
CA GLN A 60 18.15 3.61 10.88
C GLN A 60 19.51 2.88 10.83
N ARG A 61 19.52 1.54 10.86
CA ARG A 61 20.73 0.71 10.79
C ARG A 61 21.04 0.20 9.38
N ARG A 62 20.17 0.44 8.39
CA ARG A 62 20.38 -0.01 7.00
C ARG A 62 21.08 1.09 6.21
N GLY A 63 22.37 0.88 5.91
CA GLY A 63 23.11 1.44 4.77
C GLY A 63 23.18 2.97 4.61
N THR A 64 24.33 3.47 4.16
CA THR A 64 24.67 4.90 4.03
C THR A 64 23.85 5.70 2.98
N GLY A 65 22.66 5.25 2.59
CA GLY A 65 21.84 5.90 1.55
C GLY A 65 20.34 5.60 1.58
N GLU A 66 19.83 4.96 2.64
CA GLU A 66 18.39 4.74 2.85
C GLU A 66 17.87 5.76 3.88
N ARG A 67 16.90 6.59 3.50
CA ARG A 67 16.28 7.60 4.39
C ARG A 67 14.86 7.17 4.72
N THR A 68 14.51 7.12 6.00
CA THR A 68 13.16 6.77 6.46
C THR A 68 12.47 7.99 7.05
N LEU A 69 11.25 8.25 6.59
CA LEU A 69 10.36 9.31 7.08
C LEU A 69 9.08 8.65 7.61
N ALA A 70 8.56 9.10 8.74
CA ALA A 70 7.33 8.57 9.31
C ALA A 70 6.45 9.68 9.90
N SER A 71 5.14 9.46 9.85
CA SER A 71 4.16 10.28 10.55
C SER A 71 4.34 10.12 12.06
N ARG A 72 3.90 11.12 12.83
CA ARG A 72 4.09 11.13 14.30
C ARG A 72 3.47 9.91 15.00
N ASP A 73 2.37 9.38 14.46
CA ASP A 73 1.65 8.21 14.95
C ASP A 73 2.11 6.89 14.29
N ALA A 74 3.11 6.96 13.40
CA ALA A 74 3.66 5.85 12.61
C ALA A 74 2.61 5.09 11.78
N THR A 75 1.48 5.72 11.45
CA THR A 75 0.48 5.15 10.55
C THR A 75 0.92 5.21 9.09
N VAL A 76 1.75 6.19 8.71
CA VAL A 76 2.34 6.31 7.39
C VAL A 76 3.86 6.42 7.51
N ALA A 77 4.59 5.67 6.69
CA ALA A 77 6.03 5.75 6.60
C ALA A 77 6.52 5.61 5.15
N PHE A 78 7.63 6.26 4.84
CA PHE A 78 8.32 6.22 3.57
C PHE A 78 9.77 5.79 3.80
N ALA A 79 10.23 4.77 3.08
CA ALA A 79 11.65 4.48 2.95
C ALA A 79 12.08 4.90 1.54
N LEU A 80 13.04 5.82 1.47
CA LEU A 80 13.59 6.37 0.24
C LEU A 80 14.99 5.82 0.03
N ARG A 81 15.30 5.44 -1.20
CA ARG A 81 16.63 4.98 -1.58
C ARG A 81 16.96 5.43 -2.99
N ALA A 82 18.08 6.14 -3.14
CA ALA A 82 18.65 6.40 -4.46
C ALA A 82 19.18 5.09 -5.06
N THR A 83 18.91 4.89 -6.35
CA THR A 83 19.30 3.69 -7.11
C THR A 83 19.89 4.11 -8.46
N ALA A 84 20.53 3.20 -9.17
CA ALA A 84 21.02 3.47 -10.53
C ALA A 84 19.90 3.81 -11.53
N PHE A 85 18.63 3.55 -11.19
CA PHE A 85 17.46 3.78 -12.03
C PHE A 85 16.57 4.93 -11.52
N GLY A 86 17.12 5.80 -10.67
CA GLY A 86 16.39 6.89 -10.01
C GLY A 86 16.03 6.58 -8.56
N LEU A 87 14.88 7.06 -8.09
CA LEU A 87 14.46 7.01 -6.69
C LEU A 87 13.49 5.86 -6.44
N LEU A 88 13.87 4.93 -5.55
CA LEU A 88 12.96 3.93 -5.00
C LEU A 88 12.30 4.47 -3.73
N ILE A 89 10.97 4.33 -3.66
CA ILE A 89 10.17 4.66 -2.48
C ILE A 89 9.33 3.46 -2.07
N GLU A 90 9.46 3.04 -0.81
CA GLU A 90 8.49 2.15 -0.17
C GLU A 90 7.58 2.99 0.73
N ARG A 91 6.30 3.08 0.39
CA ARG A 91 5.24 3.66 1.21
C ARG A 91 4.57 2.55 2.02
N THR A 92 4.61 2.67 3.33
CA THR A 92 3.88 1.81 4.26
C THR A 92 2.73 2.59 4.88
N GLN A 93 1.53 2.04 4.79
CA GLN A 93 0.35 2.54 5.50
C GLN A 93 -0.17 1.46 6.46
N ARG A 94 -0.39 1.82 7.71
CA ARG A 94 -0.82 0.93 8.79
C ARG A 94 -2.15 1.41 9.34
N GLN A 95 -3.08 0.49 9.53
CA GLN A 95 -4.26 0.74 10.34
C GLN A 95 -3.95 0.44 11.80
N ALA A 96 -4.61 1.16 12.72
CA ALA A 96 -4.41 1.01 14.17
C ALA A 96 -4.57 -0.45 14.65
N VAL A 97 -5.44 -1.21 13.98
CA VAL A 97 -5.58 -2.66 14.17
C VAL A 97 -5.72 -3.32 12.81
N GLY A 98 -4.87 -4.32 12.51
CA GLY A 98 -5.06 -5.18 11.35
C GLY A 98 -4.04 -4.95 10.24
N THR A 99 -4.53 -4.52 9.07
CA THR A 99 -3.83 -4.59 7.79
C THR A 99 -2.71 -3.54 7.66
N ARG A 100 -1.61 -3.94 7.04
CA ARG A 100 -0.52 -3.07 6.58
C ARG A 100 -0.48 -3.13 5.06
N LEU A 101 -0.66 -1.98 4.41
CA LEU A 101 -0.41 -1.83 2.98
C LEU A 101 1.03 -1.38 2.78
N VAL A 102 1.73 -2.02 1.86
CA VAL A 102 3.07 -1.63 1.43
C VAL A 102 3.04 -1.46 -0.09
N GLN A 103 3.45 -0.29 -0.56
CA GLN A 103 3.54 0.05 -1.97
C GLN A 103 4.99 0.42 -2.27
N THR A 104 5.58 -0.24 -3.25
CA THR A 104 6.93 0.08 -3.73
C THR A 104 6.82 0.72 -5.09
N MET A 105 7.44 1.88 -5.25
CA MET A 105 7.41 2.70 -6.45
C MET A 105 8.85 3.07 -6.82
N VAL A 106 9.11 3.24 -8.11
CA VAL A 106 10.38 3.73 -8.63
C VAL A 106 10.08 4.92 -9.53
N PHE A 107 10.83 5.99 -9.34
CA PHE A 107 10.72 7.22 -10.11
C PHE A 107 12.05 7.46 -10.81
N GLU A 108 12.03 7.44 -12.15
CA GLU A 108 13.22 7.67 -12.97
C GLU A 108 13.72 9.11 -12.87
N ASP A 109 12.79 10.07 -12.76
CA ASP A 109 13.10 11.48 -12.77
C ASP A 109 12.27 12.29 -11.76
N GLN A 110 12.75 13.51 -11.51
CA GLN A 110 12.10 14.46 -10.60
C GLN A 110 10.68 14.84 -11.05
N PRO A 111 10.39 15.15 -12.33
CA PRO A 111 9.03 15.48 -12.75
C PRO A 111 8.00 14.37 -12.51
N THR A 112 8.38 13.11 -12.66
CA THR A 112 7.49 11.97 -12.42
C THR A 112 7.24 11.75 -10.94
N PHE A 113 8.28 11.91 -10.11
CA PHE A 113 8.15 11.95 -8.66
C PHE A 113 7.23 13.09 -8.20
N ASP A 114 7.39 14.29 -8.76
CA ASP A 114 6.59 15.48 -8.41
C ASP A 114 5.10 15.27 -8.71
N ARG A 115 4.76 14.73 -9.88
CA ARG A 115 3.36 14.42 -10.24
C ARG A 115 2.73 13.43 -9.27
N TRP A 116 3.48 12.41 -8.85
CA TRP A 116 2.99 11.46 -7.84
C TRP A 116 2.76 12.15 -6.50
N CYS A 117 3.73 12.95 -6.02
CA CYS A 117 3.60 13.74 -4.80
C CYS A 117 2.37 14.66 -4.82
N ASP A 118 2.07 15.31 -5.93
CA ASP A 118 0.90 16.20 -6.04
C ASP A 118 -0.44 15.45 -5.92
N SER A 119 -0.45 14.16 -6.29
CA SER A 119 -1.61 13.27 -6.15
C SER A 119 -1.74 12.60 -4.77
N GLU A 120 -0.68 12.61 -3.95
CA GLU A 120 -0.66 11.86 -2.71
C GLU A 120 -1.56 12.54 -1.64
N PRO A 121 -2.56 11.84 -1.08
CA PRO A 121 -3.48 12.43 -0.10
C PRO A 121 -2.79 12.98 1.16
N MET A 122 -1.64 12.40 1.54
CA MET A 122 -0.89 12.78 2.73
C MET A 122 -0.50 14.27 2.76
N ARG A 123 -0.43 14.94 1.60
CA ARG A 123 -0.05 16.36 1.50
C ARG A 123 -0.96 17.28 2.32
N PHE A 124 -2.17 16.81 2.60
CA PHE A 124 -3.14 17.50 3.45
C PHE A 124 -3.17 16.97 4.89
N GLU A 125 -2.89 15.69 5.10
CA GLU A 125 -2.98 15.05 6.42
C GLU A 125 -1.77 15.33 7.32
N ASP A 126 -0.55 15.28 6.74
CA ASP A 126 0.70 15.61 7.45
C ASP A 126 1.60 16.44 6.51
N PRO A 127 1.38 17.77 6.41
CA PRO A 127 2.14 18.65 5.53
C PRO A 127 3.65 18.64 5.80
N MET A 128 4.05 18.47 7.07
CA MET A 128 5.46 18.42 7.44
C MET A 128 6.14 17.13 6.98
N LEU A 129 5.45 15.99 7.04
CA LEU A 129 5.96 14.75 6.48
C LEU A 129 6.04 14.85 4.96
N TYR A 130 5.05 15.46 4.32
CA TYR A 130 5.02 15.70 2.87
C TYR A 130 6.18 16.59 2.39
N ASP A 131 6.42 17.73 3.05
CA ASP A 131 7.52 18.64 2.69
C ASP A 131 8.88 17.95 2.83
N ARG A 132 9.06 17.15 3.89
CA ARG A 132 10.26 16.31 4.05
C ARG A 132 10.36 15.30 2.91
N LEU A 133 9.28 14.60 2.59
CA LEU A 133 9.28 13.63 1.49
C LEU A 133 9.73 14.27 0.17
N ARG A 134 9.19 15.44 -0.20
CA ARG A 134 9.60 16.14 -1.42
C ARG A 134 11.08 16.53 -1.40
N ARG A 135 11.53 17.18 -0.32
CA ARG A 135 12.92 17.62 -0.20
C ARG A 135 13.90 16.46 -0.31
N GLU A 136 13.64 15.38 0.42
CA GLU A 136 14.49 14.18 0.44
C GLU A 136 14.48 13.47 -0.91
N GLY A 137 13.33 13.42 -1.59
CA GLY A 137 13.22 12.87 -2.95
C GLY A 137 13.98 13.71 -3.99
N HIS A 138 13.88 15.04 -3.93
CA HIS A 138 14.64 15.95 -4.80
C HIS A 138 16.14 15.83 -4.57
N GLU A 139 16.59 15.72 -3.32
CA GLU A 139 18.01 15.51 -3.00
C GLU A 139 18.51 14.18 -3.60
N ALA A 140 17.74 13.11 -3.48
CA ALA A 140 18.09 11.79 -4.00
C ALA A 140 18.14 11.75 -5.55
N LEU A 141 17.26 12.49 -6.22
CA LEU A 141 17.22 12.56 -7.69
C LEU A 141 18.21 13.58 -8.27
N GLY A 142 18.49 14.67 -7.55
CA GLY A 142 19.44 15.71 -7.97
C GLY A 142 20.91 15.35 -7.72
N GLY A 143 21.18 14.37 -6.86
CA GLY A 143 22.53 13.87 -6.57
C GLY A 143 23.11 12.91 -7.61
N GLN A 144 22.34 12.53 -8.65
CA GLN A 144 22.85 11.75 -9.78
C GLN A 144 23.49 12.70 -10.80
N ARG A 145 24.79 12.97 -10.66
CA ARG A 145 25.65 13.54 -11.70
C ARG A 145 26.90 12.70 -11.86
#